data_AF-A0A2D5P2R2-F1
#
_entry.id   AF-A0A2D5P2R2-F1
#
_cell.length_a   1.000
_cell.length_b   1.000
_cell.length_c   1.000
_cell.angle_alpha   90.00
_cell.angle_beta   90.00
_cell.angle_gamma   90.00
#
_symmetry.space_group_name_H-M   'P 1'
#
loop_
_entity.id
_entity.type
_entity.pdbx_description
1 polymer ?
#
loop_
_entity_poly.entity_id
_entity_poly.type
_entity_poly.pdbx_seq_one_letter_code
_entity_poly.pdbx_strand_id
1 'polypeptide(L)'
;MLFRINEIGLFQKEKKDIVKFHDEINFISGESNTGKSSIGSIINYCLGSSKNIPGAKITNEPDIFLINLTIDTHNILIARNKFNATKLKGEKYIFLKKVNSEFSLYNIDISFFNDNESDYFTIDDFKELEIPKYFSSFPIKTRLDGKEKVRPTVRNMPPFIFQTQGLITNGSQLFYQMAGVKARGIKRDRKT
;
A
#
# COMPACT_ATOMS: atom_id res chain seq x y z
N MET A 1 13.87 -6.56 8.42
CA MET A 1 12.57 -5.94 8.14
C MET A 1 11.87 -6.76 7.09
N LEU A 2 10.77 -7.43 7.44
CA LEU A 2 9.91 -8.15 6.49
C LEU A 2 8.77 -7.22 6.07
N PHE A 3 8.50 -7.09 4.78
CA PHE A 3 7.32 -6.42 4.24
C PHE A 3 6.76 -7.27 3.11
N ARG A 4 5.64 -7.95 3.36
CA ARG A 4 5.03 -8.91 2.43
C ARG A 4 3.56 -8.63 2.27
N ILE A 5 3.06 -8.66 1.04
CA ILE A 5 1.61 -8.65 0.78
C ILE A 5 1.15 -10.10 0.72
N ASN A 6 0.17 -10.45 1.53
CA ASN A 6 -0.41 -11.78 1.62
C ASN A 6 -1.61 -11.90 0.66
N GLU A 7 -2.49 -10.90 0.69
CA GLU A 7 -3.70 -10.89 -0.13
C GLU A 7 -4.04 -9.45 -0.58
N ILE A 8 -4.64 -9.33 -1.75
CA ILE A 8 -5.26 -8.09 -2.24
C ILE A 8 -6.74 -8.37 -2.47
N GLY A 9 -7.61 -7.48 -2.02
CA GLY A 9 -9.05 -7.59 -2.19
C GLY A 9 -9.64 -6.39 -2.92
N LEU A 10 -10.64 -6.65 -3.75
CA LEU A 10 -11.51 -5.68 -4.38
C LEU A 10 -12.94 -6.01 -3.97
N PHE A 11 -13.52 -5.22 -3.08
CA PHE A 11 -14.86 -5.49 -2.54
C PHE A 11 -15.88 -4.55 -3.17
N GLN A 12 -17.00 -5.14 -3.58
CA GLN A 12 -18.22 -4.51 -4.05
C GLN A 12 -19.39 -5.10 -3.25
N LYS A 13 -20.55 -4.46 -3.27
CA LYS A 13 -21.73 -4.91 -2.50
C LYS A 13 -22.05 -6.40 -2.62
N GLU A 14 -21.94 -6.96 -3.82
CA GLU A 14 -22.35 -8.34 -4.12
C GLU A 14 -21.19 -9.19 -4.66
N LYS A 15 -19.99 -8.61 -4.78
CA LYS A 15 -18.85 -9.27 -5.41
C LYS A 15 -17.57 -8.97 -4.65
N LYS A 16 -16.76 -10.00 -4.43
CA LYS A 16 -15.39 -9.85 -3.96
C LYS A 16 -14.42 -10.59 -4.87
N ASP A 17 -13.44 -9.86 -5.38
CA ASP A 17 -12.31 -10.44 -6.11
C ASP A 17 -11.09 -10.39 -5.18
N ILE A 18 -10.48 -11.56 -4.92
CA ILE A 18 -9.34 -11.68 -4.00
C ILE A 18 -8.18 -12.38 -4.71
N VAL A 19 -7.01 -11.76 -4.65
CA VAL A 19 -5.75 -12.29 -5.16
C VAL A 19 -4.88 -12.68 -3.97
N LYS A 20 -4.50 -13.96 -3.88
CA LYS A 20 -3.56 -14.47 -2.88
C LYS A 20 -2.14 -14.46 -3.44
N PHE A 21 -1.18 -14.19 -2.57
CA PHE A 21 0.24 -14.24 -2.87
C PHE A 21 0.90 -15.31 -2.00
N HIS A 22 1.92 -15.96 -2.55
CA HIS A 22 2.75 -16.93 -1.86
C HIS A 22 4.03 -16.26 -1.34
N ASP A 23 4.75 -16.98 -0.47
CA ASP A 23 5.97 -16.49 0.19
C ASP A 23 7.18 -16.36 -0.74
N GLU A 24 7.02 -16.77 -1.99
CA GLU A 24 8.04 -16.79 -3.03
C GLU A 24 7.84 -15.65 -4.06
N ILE A 25 8.53 -15.77 -5.20
CA ILE A 25 8.33 -14.85 -6.32
C ILE A 25 6.99 -15.17 -6.99
N ASN A 26 6.10 -14.18 -7.00
CA ASN A 26 4.77 -14.32 -7.60
C ASN A 26 4.77 -13.77 -9.04
N PHE A 27 4.33 -14.58 -10.00
CA PHE A 27 4.19 -14.17 -11.40
C PHE A 27 2.72 -13.92 -11.74
N ILE A 28 2.39 -12.70 -12.18
CA ILE A 28 1.05 -12.33 -12.62
C ILE A 28 1.03 -12.28 -14.15
N SER A 29 0.32 -13.22 -14.77
CA SER A 29 0.19 -13.34 -16.23
C SER A 29 -1.28 -13.26 -16.69
N GLY A 30 -1.51 -13.12 -17.99
CA GLY A 30 -2.84 -12.98 -18.61
C GLY A 30 -2.79 -12.09 -19.86
N GLU A 31 -3.89 -12.02 -20.62
CA GLU A 31 -3.97 -11.23 -21.87
C GLU A 31 -3.73 -9.73 -21.66
N SER A 32 -3.21 -9.02 -22.65
CA SER A 32 -2.98 -7.57 -22.53
C SER A 32 -4.26 -6.83 -22.13
N ASN A 33 -4.11 -5.74 -21.38
CA ASN A 33 -5.21 -4.89 -20.93
C ASN A 33 -6.24 -5.49 -19.93
N THR A 34 -5.97 -6.65 -19.35
CA THR A 34 -6.86 -7.31 -18.35
C THR A 34 -6.67 -6.82 -16.90
N GLY A 35 -6.04 -5.66 -16.68
CA GLY A 35 -5.89 -5.10 -15.34
C GLY A 35 -4.71 -5.62 -14.50
N LYS A 36 -3.76 -6.38 -15.08
CA LYS A 36 -2.52 -6.78 -14.36
C LYS A 36 -1.73 -5.60 -13.80
N SER A 37 -1.61 -4.52 -14.58
CA SER A 37 -0.93 -3.28 -14.19
C SER A 37 -1.69 -2.50 -13.09
N SER A 38 -2.89 -2.94 -12.73
CA SER A 38 -3.74 -2.34 -11.71
C SER A 38 -3.33 -2.80 -10.32
N ILE A 39 -2.73 -4.00 -10.17
CA ILE A 39 -2.26 -4.54 -8.88
C ILE A 39 -1.28 -3.58 -8.21
N GLY A 40 -0.22 -3.18 -8.90
CA GLY A 40 0.73 -2.18 -8.37
C GLY A 40 0.05 -0.83 -8.05
N SER A 41 -1.01 -0.46 -8.78
CA SER A 41 -1.76 0.78 -8.52
C SER A 41 -2.65 0.66 -7.27
N ILE A 42 -3.28 -0.51 -7.05
CA ILE A 42 -4.09 -0.82 -5.87
C ILE A 42 -3.22 -0.82 -4.62
N ILE A 43 -2.08 -1.50 -4.66
CA ILE A 43 -1.09 -1.51 -3.58
C ILE A 43 -0.67 -0.07 -3.25
N ASN A 44 -0.28 0.69 -4.26
CA ASN A 44 0.14 2.08 -4.09
C ASN A 44 -0.99 2.95 -3.53
N TYR A 45 -2.24 2.68 -3.91
CA TYR A 45 -3.42 3.35 -3.41
C TYR A 45 -3.68 3.05 -1.94
N CYS A 46 -3.74 1.79 -1.53
CA CYS A 46 -3.94 1.40 -0.14
C CYS A 46 -2.80 1.91 0.77
N LEU A 47 -1.57 2.03 0.27
CA LEU A 47 -0.44 2.62 1.00
C LEU A 47 -0.48 4.17 1.06
N GLY A 48 -1.59 4.83 0.71
CA GLY A 48 -1.77 6.26 0.90
C GLY A 48 -1.27 7.16 -0.23
N SER A 49 -1.31 6.68 -1.48
CA SER A 49 -1.13 7.55 -2.66
C SER A 49 -2.16 8.69 -2.67
N SER A 50 -1.75 9.89 -3.06
CA SER A 50 -2.69 11.01 -3.31
C SER A 50 -3.45 10.87 -4.63
N LYS A 51 -2.99 9.98 -5.52
CA LYS A 51 -3.61 9.73 -6.83
C LYS A 51 -4.62 8.60 -6.74
N ASN A 52 -5.75 8.76 -7.44
CA ASN A 52 -6.70 7.69 -7.68
C ASN A 52 -6.08 6.57 -8.55
N ILE A 53 -6.66 5.37 -8.48
CA ILE A 53 -6.35 4.28 -9.41
C ILE A 53 -6.94 4.66 -10.78
N PRO A 54 -6.15 4.61 -11.88
CA PRO A 54 -6.66 4.96 -13.21
C PRO A 54 -7.89 4.12 -13.59
N GLY A 55 -8.97 4.76 -14.05
CA GLY A 55 -10.27 4.10 -14.29
C GLY A 55 -10.27 3.04 -15.40
N ALA A 56 -9.44 3.21 -16.44
CA ALA A 56 -9.34 2.25 -17.57
C ALA A 56 -8.79 0.86 -17.18
N LYS A 57 -8.44 0.67 -15.92
CA LYS A 57 -7.63 -0.46 -15.43
C LYS A 57 -8.42 -1.42 -14.53
N ILE A 58 -9.60 -1.05 -14.04
CA ILE A 58 -10.41 -1.90 -13.16
C ILE A 58 -11.85 -1.90 -13.66
N THR A 59 -12.28 -3.04 -14.19
CA THR A 59 -13.67 -3.28 -14.55
C THR A 59 -14.49 -3.39 -13.26
N ASN A 60 -15.60 -2.64 -13.15
CA ASN A 60 -16.52 -2.58 -12.00
C ASN A 60 -15.98 -1.87 -10.74
N GLU A 61 -15.71 -0.55 -10.83
CA GLU A 61 -15.31 0.35 -9.72
C GLU A 61 -15.56 -0.20 -8.30
N PRO A 62 -14.54 -0.85 -7.68
CA PRO A 62 -14.67 -1.42 -6.34
C PRO A 62 -15.02 -0.35 -5.31
N ASP A 63 -15.89 -0.68 -4.37
CA ASP A 63 -16.24 0.23 -3.27
C ASP A 63 -15.10 0.35 -2.27
N ILE A 64 -14.38 -0.76 -2.03
CA ILE A 64 -13.25 -0.83 -1.10
C ILE A 64 -12.08 -1.62 -1.73
N PHE A 65 -10.89 -1.06 -1.60
CA PHE A 65 -9.61 -1.67 -1.98
C PHE A 65 -8.87 -2.12 -0.73
N LEU A 66 -8.41 -3.38 -0.70
CA LEU A 66 -7.84 -4.00 0.49
C LEU A 66 -6.48 -4.59 0.20
N ILE A 67 -5.58 -4.48 1.17
CA ILE A 67 -4.35 -5.28 1.23
C ILE A 67 -4.20 -5.87 2.64
N ASN A 68 -4.04 -7.18 2.71
CA ASN A 68 -3.60 -7.90 3.90
C ASN A 68 -2.09 -8.10 3.77
N LEU A 69 -1.31 -7.58 4.70
CA LEU A 69 0.14 -7.59 4.62
C LEU A 69 0.79 -7.95 5.97
N THR A 70 2.00 -8.49 5.90
CA THR A 70 2.86 -8.77 7.05
C THR A 70 4.00 -7.75 7.11
N ILE A 71 4.10 -7.04 8.23
CA ILE A 71 5.25 -6.19 8.57
C ILE A 71 5.95 -6.78 9.79
N ASP A 72 7.20 -7.22 9.61
CA ASP A 72 7.96 -7.97 10.61
C ASP A 72 7.12 -9.15 11.15
N THR A 73 6.61 -9.05 12.38
CA THR A 73 5.78 -10.09 13.04
C THR A 73 4.28 -9.77 13.07
N HIS A 74 3.87 -8.66 12.43
CA HIS A 74 2.50 -8.14 12.52
C HIS A 74 1.75 -8.36 11.21
N ASN A 75 0.57 -8.98 11.30
CA ASN A 75 -0.38 -8.99 10.18
C ASN A 75 -1.32 -7.79 10.29
N ILE A 76 -1.40 -7.05 9.20
CA ILE A 76 -2.03 -5.76 9.13
C ILE A 76 -2.98 -5.76 7.95
N LEU A 77 -4.23 -5.46 8.24
CA LEU A 77 -5.24 -5.15 7.23
C LEU A 77 -5.23 -3.65 6.98
N ILE A 78 -5.02 -3.28 5.72
CA ILE A 78 -5.19 -1.90 5.24
C ILE A 78 -6.32 -1.92 4.22
N ALA A 79 -7.29 -1.04 4.40
CA ALA A 79 -8.35 -0.85 3.41
C ALA A 79 -8.55 0.63 3.10
N ARG A 80 -9.01 0.90 1.89
CA ARG A 80 -9.27 2.25 1.41
C ARG A 80 -10.50 2.24 0.53
N ASN A 81 -11.49 3.05 0.90
CA ASN A 81 -12.70 3.22 0.10
C ASN A 81 -12.34 3.84 -1.26
N LYS A 82 -13.25 3.77 -2.22
CA LYS A 82 -13.08 4.47 -3.50
C LYS A 82 -12.82 5.96 -3.30
N PHE A 83 -12.07 6.55 -4.22
CA PHE A 83 -11.53 7.91 -4.11
C PHE A 83 -12.60 8.93 -3.73
N ASN A 84 -13.72 8.93 -4.44
CA ASN A 84 -14.86 9.83 -4.24
C ASN A 84 -16.04 9.16 -3.50
N ALA A 85 -15.78 8.29 -2.53
CA ALA A 85 -16.85 7.68 -1.74
C ALA A 85 -17.75 8.74 -1.06
N THR A 86 -18.98 8.38 -0.71
CA THR A 86 -19.90 9.29 -0.03
C THR A 86 -19.50 9.54 1.42
N LYS A 87 -19.11 8.47 2.13
CA LYS A 87 -18.61 8.47 3.51
C LYS A 87 -17.19 7.91 3.54
N LEU A 88 -16.37 8.41 4.48
CA LEU A 88 -14.96 7.99 4.66
C LEU A 88 -14.21 7.96 3.31
N LYS A 89 -14.19 9.13 2.66
CA LYS A 89 -13.62 9.31 1.32
C LYS A 89 -12.23 8.71 1.21
N GLY A 90 -12.00 7.88 0.21
CA GLY A 90 -10.69 7.31 -0.06
C GLY A 90 -9.62 8.40 -0.25
N GLU A 91 -9.94 9.57 -0.80
CA GLU A 91 -9.00 10.70 -0.88
C GLU A 91 -8.47 11.21 0.47
N LYS A 92 -9.13 10.92 1.59
CA LYS A 92 -8.82 11.48 2.92
C LYS A 92 -8.54 10.45 4.00
N TYR A 93 -9.21 9.29 3.94
CA TYR A 93 -9.20 8.30 5.02
C TYR A 93 -8.67 6.95 4.56
N ILE A 94 -8.04 6.23 5.50
CA ILE A 94 -7.52 4.87 5.35
C ILE A 94 -7.89 4.08 6.60
N PHE A 95 -8.38 2.87 6.40
CA PHE A 95 -8.60 1.90 7.45
C PHE A 95 -7.30 1.14 7.74
N LEU A 96 -6.98 0.96 9.02
CA LEU A 96 -5.83 0.20 9.47
C LEU A 96 -6.19 -0.62 10.71
N LYS A 97 -6.03 -1.94 10.63
CA LYS A 97 -6.27 -2.83 11.77
C LYS A 97 -5.24 -3.95 11.84
N LYS A 98 -4.73 -4.23 13.04
CA LYS A 98 -3.93 -5.43 13.30
C LYS A 98 -4.85 -6.65 13.31
N VAL A 99 -4.48 -7.69 12.58
CA VAL A 99 -5.26 -8.93 12.45
C VAL A 99 -4.44 -10.13 12.91
N ASN A 100 -5.12 -11.26 13.14
CA ASN A 100 -4.46 -12.51 13.54
C ASN A 100 -3.71 -13.15 12.35
N SER A 101 -2.89 -14.16 12.62
CA SER A 101 -2.12 -14.88 11.60
C SER A 101 -2.95 -15.69 10.63
N GLU A 102 -4.13 -16.12 11.05
CA GLU A 102 -5.07 -16.91 10.24
C GLU A 102 -6.06 -16.03 9.46
N PHE A 103 -5.88 -14.70 9.51
CA PHE A 103 -6.78 -13.76 8.85
C PHE A 103 -6.72 -13.91 7.34
N SER A 104 -7.89 -13.99 6.72
CA SER A 104 -8.05 -13.98 5.27
C SER A 104 -9.20 -13.07 4.86
N LEU A 105 -9.03 -12.36 3.75
CA LEU A 105 -10.05 -11.50 3.16
C LEU A 105 -11.33 -12.27 2.78
N TYR A 106 -11.28 -13.59 2.65
CA TYR A 106 -12.46 -14.41 2.39
C TYR A 106 -13.45 -14.39 3.57
N ASN A 107 -12.97 -14.14 4.79
CA ASN A 107 -13.74 -14.20 6.04
C ASN A 107 -14.45 -12.88 6.37
N ILE A 108 -14.26 -11.84 5.57
CA ILE A 108 -14.86 -10.52 5.79
C ILE A 108 -15.61 -10.05 4.54
N ASP A 109 -16.55 -9.14 4.76
CA ASP A 109 -17.30 -8.43 3.73
C ASP A 109 -17.34 -6.93 4.07
N ILE A 110 -18.05 -6.12 3.27
CA ILE A 110 -18.10 -4.65 3.45
C ILE A 110 -18.63 -4.25 4.84
N SER A 111 -19.54 -5.02 5.44
CA SER A 111 -20.06 -4.76 6.79
C SER A 111 -18.97 -4.66 7.84
N PHE A 112 -17.90 -5.44 7.70
CA PHE A 112 -16.75 -5.39 8.61
C PHE A 112 -16.18 -3.97 8.78
N PHE A 113 -16.15 -3.17 7.71
CA PHE A 113 -15.63 -1.81 7.76
C PHE A 113 -16.61 -0.82 8.38
N ASN A 114 -17.92 -1.06 8.23
CA ASN A 114 -18.96 -0.25 8.87
C ASN A 114 -19.01 -0.52 10.38
N ASP A 115 -18.79 -1.77 10.78
CA ASP A 115 -18.77 -2.16 12.20
C ASP A 115 -17.51 -1.66 12.92
N ASN A 116 -16.45 -1.33 12.17
CA ASN A 116 -15.15 -0.92 12.68
C ASN A 116 -14.75 0.49 12.20
N GLU A 117 -15.69 1.42 12.11
CA GLU A 117 -15.43 2.79 11.63
C GLU A 117 -14.37 3.55 12.43
N SER A 118 -14.14 3.21 13.70
CA SER A 118 -13.11 3.82 14.55
C SER A 118 -11.67 3.51 14.12
N ASP A 119 -11.47 2.49 13.28
CA ASP A 119 -10.15 2.09 12.77
C ASP A 119 -9.77 2.84 11.48
N TYR A 120 -10.54 3.87 11.10
CA TYR A 120 -10.19 4.80 10.03
C TYR A 120 -9.37 5.98 10.56
N PHE A 121 -8.26 6.25 9.88
CA PHE A 121 -7.36 7.35 10.14
C PHE A 121 -7.31 8.29 8.95
N THR A 122 -6.90 9.55 9.18
CA THR A 122 -6.52 10.42 8.07
C THR A 122 -5.28 9.84 7.38
N ILE A 123 -5.11 10.12 6.08
CA ILE A 123 -3.94 9.64 5.33
C ILE A 123 -2.62 10.11 5.95
N ASP A 124 -2.59 11.34 6.50
CA ASP A 124 -1.40 11.91 7.09
C ASP A 124 -1.07 11.23 8.42
N ASP A 125 -2.06 11.02 9.29
CA ASP A 125 -1.87 10.26 10.53
C ASP A 125 -1.48 8.81 10.25
N PHE A 126 -2.10 8.19 9.24
CA PHE A 126 -1.73 6.85 8.79
C PHE A 126 -0.23 6.79 8.46
N LYS A 127 0.28 7.72 7.64
CA LYS A 127 1.68 7.74 7.18
C LYS A 127 2.67 8.08 8.30
N GLU A 128 2.31 9.03 9.15
CA GLU A 128 3.22 9.66 10.10
C GLU A 128 3.21 9.00 11.48
N LEU A 129 2.06 8.44 11.88
CA LEU A 129 1.83 8.00 13.26
C LEU A 129 1.48 6.52 13.33
N GLU A 130 0.51 6.05 12.54
CA GLU A 130 -0.07 4.73 12.76
C GLU A 130 0.72 3.58 12.14
N ILE A 131 0.91 3.58 10.81
CA ILE A 131 1.65 2.51 10.14
C ILE A 131 3.11 2.39 10.62
N PRO A 132 3.82 3.49 10.97
CA PRO A 132 5.14 3.45 11.56
C PRO A 132 5.31 2.60 12.81
N LYS A 133 4.26 2.44 13.63
CA LYS A 133 4.32 1.66 14.88
C LYS A 133 4.69 0.19 14.64
N TYR A 134 4.42 -0.30 13.44
CA TYR A 134 4.70 -1.67 13.03
C TYR A 134 6.09 -1.85 12.41
N PHE A 135 6.82 -0.76 12.15
CA PHE A 135 8.19 -0.81 11.63
C PHE A 135 9.19 -0.58 12.75
N SER A 136 9.70 -1.66 13.32
CA SER A 136 10.79 -1.63 14.31
C SER A 136 12.05 -0.90 13.80
N SER A 137 12.28 -0.95 12.49
CA SER A 137 13.47 -0.41 11.84
C SER A 137 13.36 1.06 11.42
N PHE A 138 12.19 1.70 11.54
CA PHE A 138 12.04 3.09 11.10
C PHE A 138 12.47 4.07 12.20
N PRO A 139 13.32 5.06 11.89
CA PRO A 139 13.83 6.00 12.88
C PRO A 139 12.71 6.89 13.45
N ILE A 140 12.87 7.34 14.70
CA ILE A 140 12.01 8.35 15.34
C ILE A 140 12.09 9.67 14.54
N LYS A 141 10.97 10.40 14.49
CA LYS A 141 10.77 11.59 13.63
C LYS A 141 11.81 12.69 13.83
N THR A 142 12.26 12.89 15.07
CA THR A 142 13.17 13.98 15.44
C THR A 142 14.54 13.43 15.80
N ARG A 143 15.59 14.00 15.19
CA ARG A 143 16.94 13.92 15.73
C ARG A 143 17.01 14.76 17.02
N LEU A 144 17.98 14.47 17.89
CA LEU A 144 18.28 15.28 19.07
C LEU A 144 18.60 16.75 18.73
N ASP A 145 18.97 17.04 17.49
CA ASP A 145 19.29 18.37 16.96
C ASP A 145 18.08 19.14 16.36
N GLY A 146 16.86 18.60 16.51
CA GLY A 146 15.62 19.27 16.09
C GLY A 146 15.36 19.29 14.58
N LYS A 147 16.25 18.74 13.75
CA LYS A 147 16.07 18.69 12.29
C LYS A 147 15.23 17.46 11.89
N GLU A 148 14.24 17.67 11.02
CA GLU A 148 13.48 16.58 10.40
C GLU A 148 14.42 15.72 9.53
N LYS A 149 14.50 14.42 9.82
CA LYS A 149 15.13 13.47 8.89
C LYS A 149 14.18 13.20 7.74
N VAL A 150 14.71 13.06 6.53
CA VAL A 150 13.99 12.37 5.45
C VAL A 150 13.77 10.93 5.93
N ARG A 151 12.53 10.64 6.32
CA ARG A 151 12.16 9.36 6.92
C ARG A 151 11.59 8.44 5.84
N PRO A 152 12.12 7.21 5.68
CA PRO A 152 11.43 6.24 4.85
C PRO A 152 10.08 5.91 5.47
N THR A 153 9.03 5.92 4.66
CA THR A 153 7.67 5.53 5.06
C THR A 153 7.21 4.36 4.19
N VAL A 154 6.04 3.80 4.47
CA VAL A 154 5.44 2.75 3.61
C VAL A 154 5.24 3.19 2.16
N ARG A 155 5.23 4.50 1.90
CA ARG A 155 5.20 5.07 0.55
C ARG A 155 6.41 4.71 -0.30
N ASN A 156 7.51 4.30 0.34
CA ASN A 156 8.73 3.91 -0.33
C ASN A 156 8.79 2.41 -0.63
N MET A 157 7.82 1.61 -0.18
CA MET A 157 7.77 0.17 -0.41
C MET A 157 7.29 -0.29 -1.80
N PRO A 158 6.38 0.42 -2.51
CA PRO A 158 5.87 -0.04 -3.82
C PRO A 158 6.95 -0.45 -4.84
N PRO A 159 8.07 0.28 -5.00
CA PRO A 159 9.17 -0.12 -5.89
C PRO A 159 9.85 -1.44 -5.54
N PHE A 160 9.73 -1.93 -4.31
CA PHE A 160 10.43 -3.15 -3.86
C PHE A 160 9.53 -4.40 -3.90
N ILE A 161 8.21 -4.19 -3.95
CA ILE A 161 7.20 -5.28 -3.89
C ILE A 161 6.58 -5.60 -5.25
N PHE A 162 6.77 -4.75 -6.26
CA PHE A 162 6.18 -4.95 -7.56
C PHE A 162 7.10 -4.43 -8.68
N GLN A 163 7.38 -5.28 -9.67
CA GLN A 163 8.07 -4.91 -10.90
C GLN A 163 7.18 -5.20 -12.12
N THR A 164 7.27 -4.34 -13.14
CA THR A 164 6.62 -4.58 -14.43
C THR A 164 7.56 -5.37 -15.36
N GLN A 165 6.99 -6.13 -16.30
CA GLN A 165 7.76 -6.96 -17.24
C GLN A 165 8.85 -6.16 -17.97
N GLY A 166 8.50 -4.99 -18.52
CA GLY A 166 9.45 -4.17 -19.28
C GLY A 166 10.59 -3.58 -18.43
N LEU A 167 10.42 -3.49 -17.11
CA LEU A 167 11.46 -3.03 -16.21
C LEU A 167 12.45 -4.14 -15.85
N ILE A 168 11.97 -5.38 -15.65
CA ILE A 168 12.85 -6.52 -15.36
C ILE A 168 13.85 -6.74 -16.51
N THR A 169 13.44 -6.43 -17.74
CA THR A 169 14.30 -6.50 -18.94
C THR A 169 15.14 -5.25 -19.19
N ASN A 170 14.98 -4.19 -18.39
CA ASN A 170 15.63 -2.89 -18.61
C ASN A 170 17.01 -2.84 -17.95
N GLY A 171 18.08 -2.78 -18.76
CA GLY A 171 19.45 -2.67 -18.25
C GLY A 171 19.81 -1.31 -17.61
N SER A 172 18.95 -0.30 -17.74
CA SER A 172 19.19 1.07 -17.25
C SER A 172 18.37 1.46 -16.02
N GLN A 173 17.35 0.66 -15.65
CA GLN A 173 16.46 0.97 -14.52
C GLN A 173 16.25 -0.27 -13.66
N LEU A 174 16.52 -0.14 -12.37
CA LEU A 174 16.47 -1.26 -11.43
C LEU A 174 15.09 -1.46 -10.78
N PHE A 175 14.31 -0.40 -10.56
CA PHE A 175 13.09 -0.45 -9.75
C PHE A 175 11.93 0.39 -10.28
N TYR A 176 10.72 -0.13 -10.08
CA TYR A 176 9.46 0.49 -10.48
C TYR A 176 9.24 1.83 -9.78
N GLN A 177 8.73 2.84 -10.49
CA GLN A 177 8.46 4.19 -9.97
C GLN A 177 9.69 4.96 -9.40
N MET A 178 10.93 4.51 -9.62
CA MET A 178 12.12 5.28 -9.22
C MET A 178 12.58 6.28 -10.29
N ALA A 179 12.14 6.12 -11.55
CA ALA A 179 12.40 7.09 -12.61
C ALA A 179 11.57 8.37 -12.41
N GLY A 180 12.23 9.52 -12.32
CA GLY A 180 11.59 10.84 -12.25
C GLY A 180 11.22 11.35 -10.85
N VAL A 181 11.46 10.57 -9.79
CA VAL A 181 11.42 11.10 -8.42
C VAL A 181 12.67 11.96 -8.24
N LYS A 182 12.53 13.29 -8.18
CA LYS A 182 13.61 14.17 -7.68
C LYS A 182 13.96 13.68 -6.28
N ALA A 183 15.02 12.89 -6.16
CA ALA A 183 15.58 12.54 -4.88
C ALA A 183 15.89 13.87 -4.18
N ARG A 184 15.19 14.18 -3.08
CA ARG A 184 15.69 15.18 -2.13
C ARG A 184 16.99 14.59 -1.62
N GLY A 185 18.10 14.97 -2.24
CA GLY A 185 19.40 14.42 -1.92
C GLY A 185 19.63 14.53 -0.42
N ILE A 186 20.10 13.45 0.18
CA ILE A 186 20.71 13.53 1.50
C ILE A 186 21.93 14.42 1.31
N LYS A 187 21.85 15.69 1.70
CA LYS A 187 23.04 16.53 1.87
C LYS A 187 23.86 15.84 2.94
N ARG A 188 24.84 15.04 2.50
CA ARG A 188 25.90 14.55 3.38
C ARG A 188 26.72 15.79 3.70
N ASP A 189 26.53 16.34 4.88
CA ASP A 189 27.46 17.31 5.45
C ASP A 189 28.79 16.58 5.63
N ARG A 190 29.61 16.57 4.57
CA ARG A 190 31.03 16.27 4.71
C ARG A 190 31.61 17.46 5.46
N LYS A 191 31.83 17.30 6.76
CA LYS A 191 32.74 18.16 7.49
C LYS A 191 34.14 17.91 6.93
N THR A 192 34.61 18.85 6.10
CA THR A 192 36.04 19.14 5.93
C THR A 192 36.57 19.80 7.19
#